data_AF-A0A328SJC7-F1
#
_entry.id   AF-A0A328SJC7-F1
#
_cell.length_a   1.000
_cell.length_b   1.000
_cell.length_c   1.000
_cell.angle_alpha   90.00
_cell.angle_beta   90.00
_cell.angle_gamma   90.00
#
_symmetry.space_group_name_H-M   'P 1'
#
loop_
_entity.id
_entity.type
_entity.pdbx_description
1 polymer ?
#
loop_
_entity_poly.entity_id
_entity_poly.type
_entity_poly.pdbx_seq_one_letter_code
_entity_poly.pdbx_strand_id
1 'polypeptide(L)'
;MEKERLVNFVATIMEESGFEVMTNYAVADYVIDIYGILNTPSGEVGVVVACKNYEEPWTIGIDVLKEMEAAARLVNASKIIIFTTSRYNHGAAVYAQRRNIKLVDRKGLLKIAKNYSNKRSIVTEDEYEEEHEIEIEPVNSRPARLNPRSNRSTNNAHTIFSTPLNRLGNRTTNNYRSNVPTTSRRSLSTRNISSPVNFNMDLNTVFKFFNSHSYIYLLLLIILCTLITYALNVITVGPYTGVGKILSCIIICYGGVTLINKDLSDIMFKGSVLFFISVFISVFTANI
;
A
#
# COMPACT_ATOMS: atom_id res chain seq x y z
N MET A 1 -1.05 22.98 7.81
CA MET A 1 0.18 22.93 8.63
C MET A 1 1.30 22.52 7.70
N GLU A 2 2.45 23.18 7.73
CA GLU A 2 3.62 22.74 6.94
C GLU A 2 4.17 21.43 7.53
N LYS A 3 4.65 20.52 6.68
CA LYS A 3 5.19 19.21 7.12
C LYS A 3 6.27 19.39 8.18
N GLU A 4 7.15 20.36 7.99
CA GLU A 4 8.25 20.68 8.92
C GLU A 4 7.76 21.05 10.32
N ARG A 5 6.66 21.80 10.44
CA ARG A 5 6.09 22.16 11.75
C ARG A 5 5.60 20.93 12.51
N LEU A 6 5.00 19.97 11.82
CA LEU A 6 4.56 18.71 12.43
C LEU A 6 5.76 17.90 12.92
N VAL A 7 6.80 17.80 12.08
CA VAL A 7 8.05 17.11 12.41
C VAL A 7 8.69 17.75 13.63
N ASN A 8 8.88 19.07 13.63
CA ASN A 8 9.49 19.80 14.75
C ASN A 8 8.66 19.64 16.04
N PHE A 9 7.34 19.73 15.96
CA PHE A 9 6.46 19.53 17.12
C PHE A 9 6.61 18.12 17.73
N VAL A 10 6.62 17.09 16.90
CA VAL A 10 6.78 15.70 17.37
C VAL A 10 8.19 15.47 17.91
N ALA A 11 9.21 16.03 17.26
CA ALA A 11 10.61 15.96 17.71
C ALA A 11 10.76 16.57 19.11
N THR A 12 10.26 17.78 19.35
CA THR A 12 10.31 18.41 20.68
C THR A 12 9.61 17.57 21.75
N ILE A 13 8.46 16.96 21.44
CA ILE A 13 7.77 16.07 22.39
C ILE A 13 8.61 14.84 22.73
N MET A 14 9.31 14.29 21.74
CA MET A 14 10.18 13.13 21.93
C MET A 14 11.44 13.49 22.73
N GLU A 15 12.07 14.63 22.45
CA GLU A 15 13.20 15.16 23.21
C GLU A 15 12.83 15.39 24.68
N GLU A 16 11.69 16.04 24.96
CA GLU A 16 11.19 16.22 26.32
C GLU A 16 10.84 14.89 27.02
N SER A 17 10.57 13.84 26.24
CA SER A 17 10.36 12.49 26.76
C SER A 17 11.67 11.72 27.01
N GLY A 18 12.83 12.34 26.76
CA GLY A 18 14.16 11.78 27.00
C GLY A 18 14.78 11.03 25.81
N PHE A 19 14.21 11.16 24.61
CA PHE A 19 14.81 10.58 23.39
C PHE A 19 15.86 11.51 22.80
N GLU A 20 16.97 10.94 22.34
CA GLU A 20 17.89 11.62 21.43
C GLU A 20 17.30 11.58 20.02
N VAL A 21 16.98 12.74 19.45
CA VAL A 21 16.22 12.83 18.19
C VAL A 21 17.10 13.33 17.05
N MET A 22 17.02 12.63 15.92
CA MET A 22 17.60 13.01 14.63
C MET A 22 16.48 13.22 13.63
N THR A 23 16.38 14.42 13.06
CA THR A 23 15.39 14.74 12.02
C THR A 23 15.96 14.50 10.62
N ASN A 24 15.09 14.17 9.67
CA ASN A 24 15.43 13.95 8.26
C ASN A 24 16.61 12.95 8.07
N TYR A 25 16.53 11.82 8.77
CA TYR A 25 17.58 10.81 8.77
C TYR A 25 17.48 9.93 7.52
N ALA A 26 18.43 10.09 6.60
CA ALA A 26 18.49 9.33 5.35
C ALA A 26 19.25 8.01 5.55
N VAL A 27 18.62 6.90 5.17
CA VAL A 27 19.19 5.55 5.30
C VAL A 27 18.88 4.75 4.03
N ALA A 28 19.95 4.42 3.29
CA ALA A 28 19.85 3.78 1.98
C ALA A 28 18.91 4.58 1.05
N ASP A 29 17.80 3.97 0.63
CA ASP A 29 16.79 4.58 -0.25
C ASP A 29 15.63 5.23 0.51
N TYR A 30 15.63 5.18 1.85
CA TYR A 30 14.55 5.67 2.69
C TYR A 30 14.95 6.94 3.44
N VAL A 31 13.99 7.86 3.58
CA VAL A 31 14.15 9.06 4.40
C VAL A 31 13.19 8.96 5.57
N ILE A 32 13.75 8.85 6.77
CA ILE A 32 13.02 8.82 8.02
C ILE A 32 12.84 10.25 8.52
N ASP A 33 11.60 10.66 8.77
CA ASP A 33 11.33 12.03 9.22
C ASP A 33 11.97 12.31 10.59
N ILE A 34 11.85 11.36 11.52
CA ILE A 34 12.43 11.44 12.86
C ILE A 34 12.91 10.04 13.28
N TYR A 35 14.19 9.93 13.65
CA TYR A 35 14.76 8.77 14.31
C TYR A 35 15.08 9.13 15.75
N GLY A 36 14.53 8.40 16.71
CA GLY A 36 14.72 8.64 18.14
C GLY A 36 15.41 7.46 18.80
N ILE A 37 16.44 7.72 19.60
CA ILE A 37 17.10 6.72 20.42
C ILE A 37 16.80 7.01 21.88
N LEU A 38 16.29 6.01 22.61
CA LEU A 38 16.16 6.10 24.06
C LEU A 38 17.20 5.18 24.72
N ASN A 39 18.12 5.80 25.43
CA ASN A 39 19.11 5.11 26.23
C ASN A 39 18.48 4.73 27.58
N THR A 40 18.14 3.45 27.75
CA THR A 40 17.67 2.92 29.03
C THR A 40 18.76 2.06 29.68
N PRO A 41 18.75 1.89 31.01
CA PRO A 41 19.70 1.00 31.70
C PRO A 41 19.67 -0.45 31.18
N SER A 42 18.55 -0.86 30.56
CA SER A 42 18.33 -2.19 30.00
C SER A 42 18.74 -2.32 28.53
N GLY A 43 19.19 -1.24 27.89
CA GLY A 43 19.61 -1.21 26.51
C GLY A 43 19.11 0.01 25.72
N GLU A 44 19.58 0.09 24.49
CA GLU A 44 19.21 1.12 23.52
C GLU A 44 17.88 0.74 22.82
N VAL A 45 16.93 1.67 22.83
CA VAL A 45 15.63 1.49 22.19
C VAL A 45 15.48 2.50 21.06
N GLY A 46 15.76 2.05 19.83
CA GLY A 46 15.52 2.84 18.63
C GLY A 46 14.03 2.91 18.26
N VAL A 47 13.57 4.09 17.87
CA VAL A 47 12.20 4.37 17.45
C VAL A 47 12.22 5.14 16.13
N VAL A 48 11.51 4.64 15.13
CA VAL A 48 11.33 5.31 13.85
C VAL A 48 9.97 5.99 13.81
N VAL A 49 9.98 7.26 13.43
CA VAL A 49 8.79 8.10 13.39
C VAL A 49 8.62 8.70 11.99
N ALA A 50 7.42 8.52 11.43
CA ALA A 50 7.01 9.14 10.18
C ALA A 50 5.91 10.16 10.42
N CYS A 51 6.05 11.32 9.79
CA CYS A 51 5.12 12.43 9.85
C CYS A 51 4.53 12.67 8.46
N LYS A 52 3.31 12.18 8.25
CA LYS A 52 2.59 12.40 7.00
C LYS A 52 1.56 13.52 7.20
N ASN A 53 1.68 14.56 6.39
CA ASN A 53 0.73 15.66 6.42
C ASN A 53 -0.20 15.55 5.21
N TYR A 54 -1.41 15.04 5.44
CA TYR A 54 -2.44 14.87 4.42
C TYR A 54 -3.70 15.64 4.83
N GLU A 55 -4.41 16.17 3.84
CA GLU A 55 -5.70 16.81 4.04
C GLU A 55 -6.84 15.81 3.83
N GLU A 56 -7.95 15.95 4.56
CA GLU A 56 -9.14 15.14 4.28
C GLU A 56 -9.64 15.47 2.85
N PRO A 57 -10.03 14.48 2.04
CA PRO A 57 -10.40 13.10 2.39
C PRO A 57 -9.26 12.07 2.30
N TRP A 58 -8.01 12.48 2.07
CA TRP A 58 -6.90 11.54 1.83
C TRP A 58 -6.51 10.79 3.10
N THR A 59 -6.44 9.46 2.99
CA THR A 59 -6.11 8.56 4.10
C THR A 59 -4.80 7.83 3.86
N ILE A 60 -4.13 7.46 4.95
CA ILE A 60 -2.89 6.69 4.87
C ILE A 60 -3.20 5.21 4.59
N GLY A 61 -2.56 4.69 3.54
CA GLY A 61 -2.62 3.31 3.13
C GLY A 61 -1.61 2.40 3.84
N ILE A 62 -1.61 1.14 3.44
CA ILE A 62 -0.70 0.10 3.98
C ILE A 62 0.74 0.24 3.46
N ASP A 63 0.91 0.94 2.33
CA ASP A 63 2.17 1.26 1.68
C ASP A 63 3.12 2.00 2.62
N VAL A 64 2.66 3.08 3.26
CA VAL A 64 3.47 3.87 4.20
C VAL A 64 3.93 3.01 5.39
N LEU A 65 3.07 2.11 5.88
CA LEU A 65 3.41 1.25 7.01
C LEU A 65 4.49 0.23 6.63
N LYS A 66 4.42 -0.33 5.42
CA LYS A 66 5.43 -1.28 4.90
C LYS A 66 6.76 -0.59 4.62
N GLU A 67 6.72 0.61 4.07
CA GLU A 67 7.90 1.46 3.85
C GLU A 67 8.61 1.72 5.18
N MET A 68 7.87 2.12 6.22
CA MET A 68 8.44 2.36 7.54
C MET A 68 8.91 1.09 8.25
N GLU A 69 8.27 -0.06 8.00
CA GLU A 69 8.78 -1.35 8.46
C GLU A 69 10.13 -1.71 7.83
N ALA A 70 10.29 -1.45 6.53
CA ALA A 70 11.57 -1.65 5.85
C ALA A 70 12.64 -0.70 6.41
N ALA A 71 12.32 0.59 6.55
CA ALA A 71 13.24 1.58 7.11
C ALA A 71 13.65 1.23 8.55
N ALA A 72 12.69 0.83 9.40
CA ALA A 72 12.94 0.43 10.78
C ALA A 72 13.85 -0.80 10.88
N ARG A 73 13.74 -1.76 9.96
CA ARG A 73 14.64 -2.91 9.91
C ARG A 73 16.08 -2.53 9.57
N LEU A 74 16.28 -1.52 8.72
CA LEU A 74 17.64 -1.06 8.36
C LEU A 74 18.35 -0.40 9.54
N VAL A 75 17.61 0.33 10.37
CA VAL A 75 18.16 1.05 11.54
C VAL A 75 18.01 0.26 12.85
N ASN A 76 17.61 -1.01 12.79
CA ASN A 76 17.33 -1.86 13.95
C ASN A 76 16.39 -1.22 15.00
N ALA A 77 15.42 -0.42 14.55
CA ALA A 77 14.46 0.19 15.46
C ALA A 77 13.45 -0.83 16.00
N SER A 78 13.22 -0.74 17.30
CA SER A 78 12.31 -1.60 18.06
C SER A 78 10.83 -1.24 17.86
N LYS A 79 10.55 0.03 17.54
CA LYS A 79 9.19 0.55 17.46
C LYS A 79 9.02 1.55 16.33
N ILE A 80 7.84 1.49 15.72
CA ILE A 80 7.45 2.36 14.61
C ILE A 80 6.24 3.17 15.06
N ILE A 81 6.30 4.49 14.86
CA ILE A 81 5.21 5.40 15.15
C ILE A 81 4.92 6.21 13.89
N ILE A 82 3.65 6.29 13.50
CA ILE A 82 3.24 7.08 12.35
C ILE A 82 2.25 8.13 12.83
N PHE A 83 2.53 9.39 12.52
CA PHE A 83 1.68 10.53 12.78
C PHE A 83 1.05 11.02 11.50
N THR A 84 -0.24 11.35 11.59
CA THR A 84 -0.97 11.94 10.49
C THR A 84 -1.91 13.04 10.92
N THR A 85 -2.00 14.08 10.09
CA THR A 85 -3.02 15.13 10.21
C THR A 85 -4.38 14.71 9.66
N SER A 86 -4.44 13.56 8.94
CA SER A 86 -5.69 12.97 8.44
C SER A 86 -6.08 11.71 9.22
N ARG A 87 -6.44 10.62 8.52
CA ARG A 87 -6.93 9.35 9.06
C ARG A 87 -6.21 8.16 8.41
N TYR A 88 -6.10 7.04 9.13
CA TYR A 88 -5.70 5.77 8.54
C TYR A 88 -6.86 5.02 7.87
N ASN A 89 -6.55 4.33 6.77
CA ASN A 89 -7.46 3.34 6.21
C ASN A 89 -7.61 2.15 7.19
N HIS A 90 -8.78 1.52 7.21
CA HIS A 90 -9.06 0.34 8.03
C HIS A 90 -8.02 -0.78 7.81
N GLY A 91 -7.61 -1.01 6.55
CA GLY A 91 -6.56 -1.99 6.24
C GLY A 91 -5.20 -1.66 6.87
N ALA A 92 -4.84 -0.38 6.94
CA ALA A 92 -3.62 0.09 7.59
C ALA A 92 -3.71 -0.08 9.12
N ALA A 93 -4.87 0.22 9.72
CA ALA A 93 -5.09 0.02 11.16
C ALA A 93 -4.94 -1.44 11.59
N VAL A 94 -5.54 -2.38 10.84
CA VAL A 94 -5.41 -3.83 11.11
C VAL A 94 -3.96 -4.29 10.93
N TYR A 95 -3.29 -3.80 9.89
CA TYR A 95 -1.88 -4.14 9.64
C TYR A 95 -0.97 -3.65 10.78
N ALA A 96 -1.17 -2.42 11.23
CA ALA A 96 -0.40 -1.82 12.32
C ALA A 96 -0.54 -2.61 13.63
N GLN A 97 -1.76 -3.03 13.99
CA GLN A 97 -2.00 -3.83 15.20
C GLN A 97 -1.23 -5.16 15.17
N ARG A 98 -1.19 -5.83 14.02
CA ARG A 98 -0.46 -7.10 13.86
C ARG A 98 1.05 -6.95 13.94
N ARG A 99 1.59 -5.78 13.60
CA ARG A 99 3.03 -5.49 13.56
C ARG A 99 3.50 -4.59 14.71
N ASN A 100 2.66 -4.36 15.73
CA ASN A 100 2.95 -3.47 16.86
C ASN A 100 3.40 -2.04 16.44
N ILE A 101 2.81 -1.53 15.35
CA ILE A 101 3.04 -0.17 14.86
C ILE A 101 2.03 0.75 15.56
N LYS A 102 2.51 1.85 16.15
CA LYS A 102 1.66 2.83 16.82
C LYS A 102 1.17 3.86 15.81
N LEU A 103 -0.14 3.92 15.62
CA LEU A 103 -0.79 4.89 14.75
C LEU A 103 -1.33 6.06 15.57
N VAL A 104 -1.02 7.28 15.14
CA VAL A 104 -1.56 8.51 15.72
C VAL A 104 -2.25 9.31 14.64
N ASP A 105 -3.58 9.29 14.68
CA ASP A 105 -4.46 10.09 13.83
C ASP A 105 -4.54 11.55 14.28
N ARG A 106 -5.21 12.39 13.48
CA ARG A 106 -5.57 13.78 13.83
C ARG A 106 -6.09 13.92 15.26
N LYS A 107 -7.07 13.09 15.66
CA LYS A 107 -7.65 13.13 17.01
C LYS A 107 -6.60 12.82 18.10
N GLY A 108 -5.70 11.88 17.81
CA GLY A 108 -4.58 11.55 18.69
C GLY A 108 -3.59 12.70 18.83
N LEU A 109 -3.23 13.34 17.71
CA LEU A 109 -2.39 14.54 17.71
C LEU A 109 -3.00 15.67 18.52
N LEU A 110 -4.29 15.97 18.35
CA LEU A 110 -4.97 17.01 19.15
C LEU A 110 -4.95 16.69 20.65
N LYS A 111 -5.13 15.42 21.03
CA LYS A 111 -5.05 15.00 22.43
C LYS A 111 -3.65 15.22 23.00
N ILE A 112 -2.62 14.86 22.23
CA ILE A 112 -1.22 15.07 22.63
C ILE A 112 -0.93 16.57 22.76
N ALA A 113 -1.35 17.39 21.80
CA ALA A 113 -1.15 18.83 21.83
C ALA A 113 -1.84 19.51 23.03
N LYS A 114 -3.08 19.11 23.36
CA LYS A 114 -3.77 19.60 24.56
C LYS A 114 -3.04 19.22 25.84
N ASN A 115 -2.65 17.95 25.97
CA ASN A 115 -1.90 17.47 27.12
C ASN A 115 -0.54 18.19 27.26
N TYR A 116 0.08 18.51 26.13
CA TYR A 116 1.36 19.22 26.08
C TYR A 116 1.21 20.69 26.50
N SER A 117 0.17 21.38 26.03
CA SER A 117 -0.16 22.74 26.46
C SER A 117 -0.39 22.82 27.97
N ASN A 118 -1.18 21.89 28.51
CA ASN A 118 -1.50 21.86 29.95
C ASN A 118 -0.27 21.57 30.82
N LYS A 119 0.68 20.77 30.33
CA LYS A 119 1.93 20.52 31.06
C LYS A 119 2.84 21.76 31.13
N ARG A 120 2.80 22.62 30.11
CA ARG A 120 3.56 23.87 30.10
C ARG A 120 2.91 24.97 30.94
N SER A 121 1.58 25.04 30.98
CA SER A 121 0.89 26.03 31.85
C SER A 121 1.19 25.80 33.34
N ILE A 122 1.37 24.54 33.78
CA ILE A 122 1.69 24.21 35.18
C ILE A 122 3.11 24.67 35.60
N VAL A 123 4.01 24.97 34.66
CA VAL A 123 5.40 25.39 34.97
C VAL A 123 5.58 26.91 34.91
N THR A 124 4.54 27.69 34.54
CA THR A 124 4.70 29.14 34.28
C THR A 124 3.74 30.06 35.02
N GLU A 125 2.90 29.56 35.92
CA GLU A 125 1.99 30.42 36.69
C GLU A 125 2.19 30.19 38.19
N ASP A 126 2.85 31.18 38.81
CA ASP A 126 2.67 31.49 40.22
C ASP A 126 1.16 31.65 40.49
N GLU A 127 0.71 30.88 41.48
CA GLU A 127 -0.43 31.10 42.37
C GLU A 127 -1.45 32.18 41.95
N TYR A 128 -2.49 31.77 41.22
CA TYR A 128 -3.85 32.31 41.42
C TYR A 128 -4.87 31.18 41.30
N GLU A 129 -5.53 30.89 42.40
CA GLU A 129 -6.72 30.04 42.46
C GLU A 129 -7.83 30.67 41.62
N GLU A 130 -8.26 29.99 40.55
CA GLU A 130 -9.62 30.13 40.06
C GLU A 130 -10.34 28.80 40.22
N GLU A 131 -11.21 28.79 41.23
CA GLU A 131 -12.19 27.74 41.49
C GLU A 131 -13.09 27.55 40.26
N HIS A 132 -12.97 26.39 39.61
CA HIS A 132 -14.05 25.86 38.79
C HIS A 132 -14.63 24.62 39.47
N GLU A 133 -15.78 24.85 40.08
CA GLU A 133 -16.70 23.88 40.67
C GLU A 133 -16.98 22.74 39.66
N ILE A 134 -16.47 21.54 39.95
CA ILE A 134 -16.88 20.32 39.27
C ILE A 134 -17.86 19.63 40.21
N GLU A 135 -19.14 19.62 39.83
CA GLU A 135 -20.19 18.85 40.48
C GLU A 135 -19.86 17.34 40.34
N ILE A 136 -19.41 16.71 41.44
CA ILE A 136 -19.14 15.28 41.51
C ILE A 136 -20.42 14.59 41.99
N GLU A 137 -21.20 14.00 41.10
CA GLU A 137 -22.18 12.99 41.52
C GLU A 137 -21.44 11.72 41.97
N PRO A 138 -21.74 11.16 43.18
CA PRO A 138 -21.07 9.97 43.66
C PRO A 138 -21.60 8.72 42.95
N VAL A 139 -20.87 8.23 41.96
CA VAL A 139 -21.09 6.88 41.42
C VAL A 139 -20.66 5.84 42.47
N ASN A 140 -21.66 5.30 43.14
CA ASN A 140 -21.58 4.22 44.11
C ASN A 140 -21.09 2.93 43.43
N SER A 141 -19.79 2.67 43.44
CA SER A 141 -19.19 1.47 42.85
C SER A 141 -19.48 0.23 43.70
N ARG A 142 -20.62 -0.43 43.43
CA ARG A 142 -20.85 -1.83 43.79
C ARG A 142 -20.14 -2.75 42.79
N PRO A 143 -19.49 -3.85 43.22
CA PRO A 143 -18.83 -4.77 42.30
C PRO A 143 -19.86 -5.48 41.42
N ALA A 144 -19.53 -5.64 40.14
CA ALA A 144 -20.37 -6.28 39.14
C ALA A 144 -20.66 -7.74 39.52
N ARG A 145 -21.95 -8.06 39.73
CA ARG A 145 -22.43 -9.45 39.85
C ARG A 145 -22.70 -10.02 38.46
N LEU A 146 -22.03 -11.12 38.15
CA LEU A 146 -22.30 -11.97 36.98
C LEU A 146 -23.67 -12.64 37.15
N ASN A 147 -24.66 -12.22 36.35
CA ASN A 147 -25.85 -13.00 36.00
C ASN A 147 -26.54 -12.37 34.78
N PRO A 148 -26.54 -12.99 33.59
CA PRO A 148 -27.32 -12.50 32.47
C PRO A 148 -28.76 -13.01 32.59
N ARG A 149 -29.68 -12.13 33.03
CA ARG A 149 -31.12 -12.37 32.92
C ARG A 149 -31.58 -11.85 31.56
N SER A 150 -31.79 -12.76 30.62
CA SER A 150 -32.42 -12.48 29.34
C SER A 150 -33.87 -12.03 29.54
N ASN A 151 -34.24 -10.86 29.03
CA ASN A 151 -35.53 -10.67 28.38
C ASN A 151 -35.63 -9.35 27.60
N ARG A 152 -36.26 -9.48 26.41
CA ARG A 152 -36.87 -8.46 25.54
C ARG A 152 -35.89 -7.81 24.55
N SER A 153 -35.77 -8.38 23.36
CA SER A 153 -36.65 -8.14 22.20
C SER A 153 -36.44 -6.76 21.59
N THR A 154 -35.56 -6.69 20.58
CA THR A 154 -35.82 -5.97 19.33
C THR A 154 -34.83 -6.48 18.28
N ASN A 155 -35.38 -6.74 17.10
CA ASN A 155 -34.69 -7.27 15.94
C ASN A 155 -33.66 -6.25 15.43
N ASN A 156 -32.44 -6.73 15.16
CA ASN A 156 -31.59 -6.33 14.02
C ASN A 156 -30.27 -7.13 14.09
N ALA A 157 -30.26 -8.30 13.48
CA ALA A 157 -29.04 -9.09 13.29
C ALA A 157 -28.49 -8.85 11.87
N HIS A 158 -27.40 -8.09 11.77
CA HIS A 158 -26.45 -8.24 10.67
C HIS A 158 -25.21 -8.94 11.24
N THR A 159 -25.16 -10.26 11.13
CA THR A 159 -23.92 -11.02 11.27
C THR A 159 -23.49 -11.50 9.89
N ILE A 160 -22.44 -10.85 9.39
CA ILE A 160 -21.71 -11.24 8.18
C ILE A 160 -20.60 -12.17 8.69
N PHE A 161 -20.56 -13.40 8.16
CA PHE A 161 -19.64 -14.51 8.46
C PHE A 161 -19.99 -15.44 9.63
N SER A 162 -20.68 -16.54 9.28
CA SER A 162 -20.39 -17.86 9.85
C SER A 162 -20.26 -18.88 8.71
N THR A 163 -19.05 -19.38 8.49
CA THR A 163 -18.79 -20.59 7.72
C THR A 163 -19.42 -21.80 8.40
N PRO A 164 -20.05 -22.73 7.67
CA PRO A 164 -20.28 -24.07 8.18
C PRO A 164 -19.44 -25.09 7.41
N LEU A 165 -18.54 -25.74 8.15
CA LEU A 165 -18.00 -27.04 7.79
C LEU A 165 -19.01 -28.11 8.24
N ASN A 166 -19.37 -28.99 7.30
CA ASN A 166 -19.88 -30.36 7.44
C ASN A 166 -21.00 -30.67 8.45
N ARG A 167 -22.14 -31.14 7.94
CA ARG A 167 -22.73 -32.40 8.47
C ARG A 167 -23.66 -33.11 7.50
N LEU A 168 -23.23 -34.34 7.23
CA LEU A 168 -23.99 -35.51 6.79
C LEU A 168 -25.33 -35.63 7.56
N GLY A 169 -26.42 -35.88 6.83
CA GLY A 169 -27.74 -36.13 7.41
C GLY A 169 -28.73 -36.59 6.35
N ASN A 170 -28.91 -37.90 6.26
CA ASN A 170 -29.97 -38.56 5.51
C ASN A 170 -31.35 -37.97 5.85
N ARG A 171 -32.15 -37.64 4.83
CA ARG A 171 -33.59 -37.96 4.76
C ARG A 171 -34.20 -37.60 3.40
N THR A 172 -34.61 -38.65 2.71
CA THR A 172 -35.88 -38.79 1.98
C THR A 172 -36.86 -37.62 2.10
N THR A 173 -37.30 -37.03 0.99
CA THR A 173 -38.58 -37.34 0.31
C THR A 173 -38.92 -36.26 -0.72
N ASN A 174 -39.46 -36.73 -1.85
CA ASN A 174 -40.40 -36.06 -2.75
C ASN A 174 -40.04 -34.68 -3.28
N ASN A 175 -39.56 -34.65 -4.52
CA ASN A 175 -39.80 -33.49 -5.38
C ASN A 175 -40.47 -33.90 -6.68
N TYR A 176 -41.47 -33.07 -6.99
CA TYR A 176 -42.42 -33.15 -8.06
C TYR A 176 -41.77 -33.34 -9.43
N ARG A 177 -42.37 -34.27 -10.16
CA ARG A 177 -42.20 -34.55 -11.57
C ARG A 177 -42.90 -33.45 -12.37
N SER A 178 -42.17 -32.71 -13.20
CA SER A 178 -42.76 -32.03 -14.36
C SER A 178 -41.92 -32.36 -15.59
N ASN A 179 -42.52 -33.20 -16.44
CA ASN A 179 -42.04 -33.53 -17.77
C ASN A 179 -42.19 -32.29 -18.66
N VAL A 180 -41.11 -31.86 -19.31
CA VAL A 180 -41.20 -31.05 -20.53
C VAL A 180 -40.32 -31.71 -21.60
N PRO A 181 -40.82 -31.90 -22.84
CA PRO A 181 -40.17 -32.77 -23.81
C PRO A 181 -39.02 -32.08 -24.54
N THR A 182 -38.06 -32.93 -24.89
CA THR A 182 -36.89 -32.70 -25.72
C THR A 182 -37.21 -32.09 -27.10
N THR A 183 -36.44 -31.09 -27.51
CA THR A 183 -36.24 -30.78 -28.94
C THR A 183 -34.76 -30.78 -29.27
N SER A 184 -34.38 -31.79 -30.04
CA SER A 184 -33.04 -32.09 -30.51
C SER A 184 -32.57 -31.07 -31.54
N ARG A 185 -31.56 -30.25 -31.21
CA ARG A 185 -30.77 -29.53 -32.22
C ARG A 185 -29.48 -30.29 -32.48
N ARG A 186 -29.41 -30.91 -33.66
CA ARG A 186 -28.17 -31.43 -34.24
C ARG A 186 -27.30 -30.24 -34.63
N SER A 187 -26.20 -30.02 -33.93
CA SER A 187 -25.11 -29.17 -34.43
C SER A 187 -24.03 -30.05 -35.06
N LEU A 188 -23.58 -29.65 -36.24
CA LEU A 188 -22.49 -30.28 -36.97
C LEU A 188 -21.18 -30.11 -36.19
N SER A 189 -20.49 -31.21 -35.93
CA SER A 189 -19.12 -31.19 -35.42
C SER A 189 -18.15 -30.86 -36.55
N THR A 190 -17.67 -29.62 -36.61
CA THR A 190 -16.48 -29.25 -37.37
C THR A 190 -15.26 -29.88 -36.70
N ARG A 191 -14.47 -30.60 -37.50
CA ARG A 191 -13.19 -31.22 -37.14
C ARG A 191 -12.27 -30.19 -36.48
N ASN A 192 -11.87 -30.46 -35.24
CA ASN A 192 -10.81 -29.75 -34.55
C ASN A 192 -9.46 -30.03 -35.24
N ILE A 193 -8.84 -28.98 -35.75
CA ILE A 193 -7.44 -28.96 -36.19
C ILE A 193 -6.62 -28.28 -35.09
N SER A 194 -5.49 -28.92 -34.78
CA SER A 194 -4.35 -28.48 -33.96
C SER A 194 -4.62 -28.13 -32.49
N SER A 195 -4.05 -28.96 -31.62
CA SER A 195 -3.72 -28.63 -30.23
C SER A 195 -3.00 -27.27 -30.14
N PRO A 196 -3.50 -26.28 -29.39
CA PRO A 196 -2.68 -25.15 -29.01
C PRO A 196 -1.60 -25.68 -28.05
N VAL A 197 -0.34 -25.39 -28.37
CA VAL A 197 0.76 -25.58 -27.41
C VAL A 197 0.47 -24.67 -26.23
N ASN A 198 0.08 -25.26 -25.10
CA ASN A 198 -0.19 -24.54 -23.88
C ASN A 198 1.15 -24.07 -23.26
N PHE A 199 1.64 -22.91 -23.69
CA PHE A 199 2.70 -22.21 -22.98
C PHE A 199 2.12 -21.64 -21.68
N ASN A 200 2.08 -22.46 -20.64
CA ASN A 200 1.76 -22.00 -19.29
C ASN A 200 3.00 -21.33 -18.68
N MET A 201 3.34 -20.13 -19.16
CA MET A 201 4.27 -19.26 -18.44
C MET A 201 3.51 -18.54 -17.34
N ASP A 202 3.94 -18.75 -16.09
CA ASP A 202 3.44 -17.99 -14.96
C ASP A 202 3.94 -16.54 -15.05
N LEU A 203 3.19 -15.73 -15.79
CA LEU A 203 3.48 -14.32 -16.09
C LEU A 203 3.75 -13.52 -14.81
N ASN A 204 3.11 -13.87 -13.69
CA ASN A 204 3.31 -13.19 -12.42
C ASN A 204 4.72 -13.38 -11.86
N THR A 205 5.31 -14.55 -12.06
CA THR A 205 6.68 -14.85 -11.62
C THR A 205 7.70 -14.17 -12.53
N VAL A 206 7.42 -14.10 -13.82
CA VAL A 206 8.24 -13.38 -14.82
C VAL A 206 8.21 -11.86 -14.58
N PHE A 207 7.04 -11.27 -14.32
CA PHE A 207 6.92 -9.84 -14.00
C PHE A 207 7.60 -9.48 -12.67
N LYS A 208 7.55 -10.36 -11.66
CA LYS A 208 8.29 -10.15 -10.40
C LYS A 208 9.80 -10.15 -10.61
N PHE A 209 10.31 -11.02 -11.47
CA PHE A 209 11.72 -11.06 -11.82
C PHE A 209 12.17 -9.78 -12.54
N PHE A 210 11.36 -9.27 -13.47
CA PHE A 210 11.67 -8.02 -14.19
C PHE A 210 11.59 -6.76 -13.32
N ASN A 211 10.71 -6.73 -12.32
CA ASN A 211 10.70 -5.65 -11.33
C ASN A 211 11.95 -5.65 -10.45
N SER A 212 12.55 -6.81 -10.20
CA SER A 212 13.79 -6.93 -9.40
C SER A 212 15.04 -6.47 -10.15
N HIS A 213 15.02 -6.48 -11.49
CA HIS A 213 16.17 -6.13 -12.33
C HIS A 213 15.76 -5.18 -13.46
N SER A 214 15.33 -3.97 -13.09
CA SER A 214 14.87 -2.93 -14.03
C SER A 214 15.84 -2.69 -15.19
N TYR A 215 17.16 -2.63 -14.93
CA TYR A 215 18.17 -2.43 -15.97
C TYR A 215 18.31 -3.61 -16.96
N ILE A 216 18.15 -4.85 -16.49
CA ILE A 216 18.22 -6.04 -17.35
C ILE A 216 17.00 -6.10 -18.28
N TYR A 217 15.83 -5.70 -17.78
CA TYR A 217 14.64 -5.58 -18.62
C TYR A 217 14.81 -4.49 -19.69
N LEU A 218 15.36 -3.33 -19.34
CA LEU A 218 15.59 -2.25 -20.31
C LEU A 218 16.50 -2.74 -21.46
N LEU A 219 17.55 -3.51 -21.15
CA LEU A 219 18.43 -4.11 -22.14
C LEU A 219 17.72 -5.16 -23.00
N LEU A 220 16.89 -6.03 -22.39
CA LEU A 220 16.06 -7.00 -23.11
C LEU A 220 15.03 -6.31 -24.02
N LEU A 221 14.45 -5.19 -23.58
CA LEU A 221 13.49 -4.41 -24.35
C LEU A 221 14.15 -3.79 -25.58
N ILE A 222 15.39 -3.31 -25.48
CA ILE A 222 16.17 -2.83 -26.63
C ILE A 222 16.37 -3.96 -27.64
N ILE A 223 16.80 -5.14 -27.18
CA ILE A 223 16.98 -6.32 -28.05
C ILE A 223 15.66 -6.71 -28.73
N LEU A 224 14.56 -6.78 -27.97
CA LEU A 224 13.24 -7.09 -28.52
C LEU A 224 12.78 -6.05 -29.55
N CYS A 225 13.03 -4.76 -29.29
CA CYS A 225 12.68 -3.68 -30.20
C CYS A 225 13.47 -3.77 -31.52
N THR A 226 14.76 -4.09 -31.45
CA THR A 226 15.58 -4.34 -32.65
C THR A 226 15.11 -5.58 -33.43
N LEU A 227 14.75 -6.66 -32.72
CA LEU A 227 14.23 -7.89 -33.33
C LEU A 227 12.90 -7.65 -34.06
N ILE A 228 11.98 -6.91 -33.43
CA ILE A 228 10.68 -6.57 -34.02
C ILE A 228 10.87 -5.64 -35.22
N THR A 229 11.76 -4.66 -35.12
CA THR A 229 12.08 -3.76 -36.24
C THR A 229 12.69 -4.52 -37.43
N TYR A 230 13.57 -5.47 -37.16
CA TYR A 230 14.15 -6.35 -38.16
C TYR A 230 13.10 -7.28 -38.79
N ALA A 231 12.25 -7.92 -37.99
CA ALA A 231 11.16 -8.78 -38.47
C ALA A 231 10.15 -8.01 -39.34
N LEU A 232 9.81 -6.77 -38.95
CA LEU A 232 8.98 -5.88 -39.75
C LEU A 232 9.66 -5.52 -41.08
N ASN A 233 10.98 -5.31 -41.09
CA ASN A 233 11.74 -5.05 -42.31
C ASN A 233 11.71 -6.24 -43.29
N VAL A 234 11.75 -7.47 -42.77
CA VAL A 234 11.69 -8.70 -43.58
C VAL A 234 10.29 -8.97 -44.13
N ILE A 235 9.24 -8.66 -43.36
CA ILE A 235 7.84 -8.95 -43.74
C ILE A 235 7.28 -7.87 -44.68
N THR A 236 7.73 -6.63 -44.57
CA THR A 236 7.19 -5.52 -45.36
C THR A 236 8.21 -5.00 -46.39
N VAL A 237 8.10 -5.52 -47.63
CA VAL A 237 8.83 -5.00 -48.81
C VAL A 237 8.17 -3.71 -49.37
N GLY A 238 7.30 -3.06 -48.58
CA GLY A 238 6.44 -1.96 -49.02
C GLY A 238 6.64 -0.68 -48.20
N PRO A 239 5.98 0.43 -48.62
CA PRO A 239 6.15 1.78 -48.10
C PRO A 239 5.53 1.97 -46.70
N TYR A 240 5.78 1.07 -45.76
CA TYR A 240 5.76 1.39 -44.34
C TYR A 240 7.03 2.23 -44.04
N THR A 241 7.03 3.42 -44.63
CA THR A 241 8.12 4.36 -44.87
C THR A 241 8.54 5.07 -43.58
N GLY A 242 9.19 4.35 -42.67
CA GLY A 242 9.79 4.96 -41.47
C GLY A 242 8.78 5.38 -40.39
N VAL A 243 7.65 6.00 -40.73
CA VAL A 243 6.62 6.43 -39.77
C VAL A 243 6.01 5.24 -39.04
N GLY A 244 5.67 4.16 -39.75
CA GLY A 244 5.18 2.94 -39.12
C GLY A 244 6.21 2.29 -38.19
N LYS A 245 7.50 2.35 -38.56
CA LYS A 245 8.61 1.86 -37.74
C LYS A 245 8.75 2.68 -36.46
N ILE A 246 8.71 4.01 -36.57
CA ILE A 246 8.74 4.93 -35.42
C ILE A 246 7.53 4.70 -34.51
N LEU A 247 6.32 4.58 -35.08
CA LEU A 247 5.09 4.40 -34.30
C LEU A 247 5.10 3.06 -33.54
N SER A 248 5.60 1.99 -34.17
CA SER A 248 5.77 0.70 -33.50
C SER A 248 6.79 0.77 -32.36
N CYS A 249 7.91 1.49 -32.55
CA CYS A 249 8.89 1.73 -31.49
C CYS A 249 8.29 2.52 -30.32
N ILE A 250 7.49 3.56 -30.58
CA ILE A 250 6.82 4.33 -29.52
C ILE A 250 5.91 3.42 -28.69
N ILE A 251 5.05 2.64 -29.35
CA ILE A 251 4.11 1.74 -28.67
C ILE A 251 4.86 0.70 -27.82
N ILE A 252 5.95 0.14 -28.33
CA ILE A 252 6.73 -0.89 -27.63
C ILE A 252 7.58 -0.30 -26.49
N CYS A 253 8.22 0.86 -26.69
CA CYS A 253 9.07 1.48 -25.67
C CYS A 253 8.23 2.03 -24.52
N TYR A 254 7.18 2.80 -24.79
CA TYR A 254 6.31 3.31 -23.74
C TYR A 254 5.45 2.19 -23.13
N GLY A 255 4.94 1.28 -23.96
CA GLY A 255 4.14 0.14 -23.49
C GLY A 255 4.95 -0.90 -22.70
N GLY A 256 6.24 -1.08 -22.99
CA GLY A 256 7.13 -1.94 -22.21
C GLY A 256 7.50 -1.32 -20.86
N VAL A 257 7.78 -0.02 -20.83
CA VAL A 257 8.17 0.68 -19.59
C VAL A 257 7.00 0.82 -18.61
N THR A 258 5.76 0.96 -19.09
CA THR A 258 4.55 1.02 -18.25
C THR A 258 4.27 -0.31 -17.52
N LEU A 259 4.80 -1.43 -17.99
CA LEU A 259 4.62 -2.74 -17.33
C LEU A 259 5.46 -2.89 -16.05
N ILE A 260 6.47 -2.03 -15.86
CA ILE A 260 7.44 -2.14 -14.75
C ILE A 260 7.35 -0.94 -13.82
N ASN A 261 7.32 0.26 -14.39
CA ASN A 261 7.23 1.47 -13.62
C ASN A 261 5.76 1.86 -13.52
N LYS A 262 5.31 2.21 -12.31
CA LYS A 262 3.95 2.73 -12.07
C LYS A 262 3.93 4.26 -12.03
N ASP A 263 5.10 4.87 -11.87
CA ASP A 263 5.25 6.31 -11.78
C ASP A 263 5.35 6.94 -13.16
N LEU A 264 4.43 7.87 -13.44
CA LEU A 264 4.30 8.49 -14.75
C LEU A 264 5.57 9.27 -15.16
N SER A 265 6.23 9.92 -14.20
CA SER A 265 7.48 10.65 -14.44
C SER A 265 8.59 9.72 -14.93
N ASP A 266 8.75 8.58 -14.26
CA ASP A 266 9.77 7.59 -14.60
C ASP A 266 9.47 6.88 -15.91
N ILE A 267 8.20 6.61 -16.20
CA ILE A 267 7.76 6.06 -17.48
C ILE A 267 8.10 7.03 -18.60
N MET A 268 7.80 8.31 -18.43
CA MET A 268 8.05 9.34 -19.43
C MET A 268 9.55 9.53 -19.67
N PHE A 269 10.35 9.61 -18.61
CA PHE A 269 11.80 9.80 -18.73
C PHE A 269 12.49 8.57 -19.32
N LYS A 270 12.32 7.39 -18.71
CA LYS A 270 12.97 6.14 -19.14
C LYS A 270 12.45 5.67 -20.51
N GLY A 271 11.16 5.86 -20.78
CA GLY A 271 10.54 5.57 -22.08
C GLY A 271 11.10 6.46 -23.20
N SER A 272 11.32 7.75 -22.93
CA SER A 272 11.91 8.66 -23.92
C SER A 272 13.36 8.30 -24.23
N VAL A 273 14.18 8.01 -23.21
CA VAL A 273 15.58 7.61 -23.39
C VAL A 273 15.67 6.34 -24.25
N LEU A 274 14.87 5.32 -23.94
CA LEU A 274 14.81 4.09 -24.72
C LEU A 274 14.32 4.30 -26.15
N PHE A 275 13.31 5.15 -26.33
CA PHE A 275 12.78 5.47 -27.64
C PHE A 275 13.86 6.10 -28.53
N PHE A 276 14.62 7.08 -28.02
CA PHE A 276 15.70 7.69 -28.79
C PHE A 276 16.83 6.72 -29.14
N ILE A 277 17.23 5.84 -28.20
CA ILE A 277 18.22 4.79 -28.47
C ILE A 277 17.72 3.83 -29.56
N SER A 278 16.46 3.42 -29.49
CA SER A 278 15.85 2.52 -30.47
C SER A 278 15.72 3.16 -31.86
N VAL A 279 15.29 4.42 -31.93
CA VAL A 279 15.25 5.18 -33.19
C VAL A 279 16.65 5.31 -33.78
N PHE A 280 17.66 5.60 -32.97
CA PHE A 280 19.04 5.68 -33.42
C PHE A 280 19.51 4.36 -34.05
N ILE A 281 19.29 3.23 -33.36
CA ILE A 281 19.65 1.90 -33.89
C ILE A 281 18.85 1.58 -35.16
N SER A 282 17.57 1.95 -35.22
CA SER A 282 16.71 1.74 -36.39
C SER A 282 17.20 2.52 -37.62
N VAL A 283 17.63 3.78 -37.41
CA VAL A 283 18.22 4.61 -38.48
C VAL A 283 19.54 4.03 -38.98
N PHE A 284 20.39 3.52 -38.08
CA PHE A 284 21.65 2.89 -38.47
C PHE A 284 21.45 1.55 -39.18
N THR A 285 20.52 0.72 -38.71
CA THR A 285 20.18 -0.57 -39.33
C THR A 285 19.48 -0.40 -40.68
N ALA A 286 18.79 0.71 -40.91
CA ALA A 286 18.13 1.01 -42.18
C ALA A 286 19.10 1.46 -43.30
N ASN A 287 20.35 1.78 -42.96
CA ASN A 287 21.41 2.17 -43.92
C ASN A 287 22.31 0.98 -44.33
N ILE A 288 21.99 -0.23 -43.90
CA ILE A 288 22.60 -1.51 -44.30
C ILE A 288 21.55 -2.33 -45.04
#